data_AF-A0A968X3Q3-F1
#
_entry.id   AF-A0A968X3Q3-F1
#
_cell.length_a   1.000
_cell.length_b   1.000
_cell.length_c   1.000
_cell.angle_alpha   90.00
_cell.angle_beta   90.00
_cell.angle_gamma   90.00
#
_symmetry.space_group_name_H-M   'P 1'
#
loop_
_entity.id
_entity.type
_entity.pdbx_description
1 polymer ?
#
loop_
_entity_poly.entity_id
_entity_poly.type
_entity_poly.pdbx_seq_one_letter_code
_entity_poly.pdbx_strand_id
1 'polypeptide(L)' 'MAKVYYDNDADLELLKDKVVAVIGFGSQGHAHALNLKDSGVNVIVGLHEGSKSVEKAMNAGLEGGAGGRSSESRRL' A
#
# COMPACT_ATOMS: atom_id res chain seq x y z
N MET A 1 25.14 3.04 22.56
CA MET A 1 23.91 3.84 22.33
C MET A 1 23.38 3.45 20.95
N ALA A 2 22.07 3.20 20.81
CA ALA A 2 21.49 2.79 19.53
C ALA A 2 21.46 3.99 18.56
N LYS A 3 21.70 3.73 17.28
CA LYS A 3 21.54 4.74 16.22
C LYS A 3 20.05 4.97 15.98
N VAL A 4 19.62 6.23 16.03
CA VAL A 4 18.23 6.66 15.74
C VAL A 4 18.24 7.31 14.37
N TYR A 5 17.23 7.01 13.55
CA TYR A 5 17.06 7.54 12.21
C TYR A 5 15.88 8.51 12.18
N TYR A 6 16.00 9.55 11.37
CA TYR A 6 14.99 10.57 11.14
C TYR A 6 14.67 10.68 9.65
N ASP A 7 13.71 11.53 9.29
CA ASP A 7 13.27 11.69 7.89
C ASP A 7 14.41 12.06 6.94
N ASN A 8 15.39 12.86 7.40
CA ASN A 8 16.56 13.23 6.60
C ASN A 8 17.52 12.06 6.31
N ASP A 9 17.39 10.95 7.04
CA ASP A 9 18.18 9.73 6.82
C ASP A 9 17.47 8.75 5.85
N ALA A 10 16.26 9.08 5.39
CA ALA A 10 15.44 8.25 4.51
C ALA A 10 15.09 8.97 3.21
N ASP A 11 15.13 8.24 2.09
CA ASP A 11 14.80 8.78 0.77
C ASP A 11 13.56 8.08 0.20
N LEU A 12 12.46 8.84 0.10
CA LEU A 12 11.19 8.38 -0.47
C LEU A 12 11.26 8.19 -1.99
N GLU A 13 12.19 8.86 -2.70
CA GLU A 13 12.32 8.72 -4.16
C GLU A 13 12.68 7.28 -4.55
N LEU A 14 13.28 6.50 -3.65
CA LEU A 14 13.55 5.07 -3.85
C LEU A 14 12.29 4.23 -4.07
N LEU A 15 11.11 4.72 -3.67
CA LEU A 15 9.83 4.05 -3.80
C LEU A 15 8.95 4.58 -4.93
N LYS A 16 9.32 5.70 -5.57
CA LYS A 16 8.48 6.44 -6.52
C LYS A 16 8.06 5.63 -7.75
N ASP A 17 9.00 4.85 -8.32
CA ASP A 17 8.75 4.01 -9.50
C ASP A 17 8.36 2.57 -9.13
N LYS A 18 8.13 2.29 -7.84
CA LYS A 18 7.78 0.96 -7.34
C LYS A 18 6.31 0.90 -6.99
N VAL A 19 5.74 -0.28 -7.21
CA VAL A 19 4.43 -0.64 -6.67
C VAL A 19 4.64 -1.39 -5.36
N VAL A 20 4.06 -0.87 -4.27
CA VAL A 20 4.12 -1.50 -2.94
C VAL A 20 2.83 -2.27 -2.70
N ALA A 21 2.95 -3.58 -2.53
CA ALA A 21 1.83 -4.44 -2.18
C ALA A 21 1.70 -4.59 -0.65
N VAL A 22 0.56 -4.18 -0.10
CA VAL A 22 0.19 -4.43 1.30
C VAL A 22 -0.73 -5.64 1.35
N ILE A 23 -0.27 -6.73 1.97
CA ILE A 23 -1.03 -7.97 2.07
C ILE A 23 -1.85 -7.97 3.36
N GLY A 24 -3.17 -7.94 3.21
CA GLY A 24 -4.10 -7.83 4.33
C GLY A 24 -4.42 -6.38 4.71
N PHE A 25 -5.66 -6.17 5.15
CA PHE A 25 -6.21 -4.85 5.49
C PHE A 25 -6.84 -4.86 6.90
N GLY A 26 -6.02 -5.29 7.87
CA GLY A 26 -6.30 -5.15 9.31
C GLY A 26 -5.82 -3.79 9.84
N SER A 27 -5.56 -3.65 11.14
CA SER A 27 -5.11 -2.37 11.73
C SER A 27 -3.80 -1.85 11.12
N GLN A 28 -2.77 -2.69 11.05
CA GLN A 28 -1.47 -2.32 10.51
C GLN A 28 -1.49 -2.15 8.99
N GLY A 29 -2.16 -3.05 8.27
CA GLY A 29 -2.31 -2.95 6.82
C GLY A 29 -3.04 -1.68 6.39
N HIS A 30 -4.10 -1.31 7.13
CA HIS A 30 -4.82 -0.06 6.91
C HIS A 30 -3.94 1.17 7.12
N ALA A 31 -3.27 1.26 8.28
CA ALA A 31 -2.40 2.40 8.60
C ALA A 31 -1.25 2.54 7.60
N HIS A 32 -0.55 1.44 7.28
CA HIS A 32 0.57 1.49 6.35
C HIS A 32 0.13 1.83 4.92
N ALA A 33 -0.97 1.25 4.44
CA ALA A 33 -1.44 1.52 3.08
C ALA A 33 -1.83 2.98 2.88
N LEU A 34 -2.52 3.58 3.85
CA LEU A 34 -2.91 4.99 3.77
C LEU A 34 -1.72 5.92 3.94
N ASN A 35 -0.86 5.69 4.94
CA ASN A 35 0.31 6.55 5.14
C ASN A 35 1.25 6.55 3.93
N LEU A 36 1.46 5.39 3.30
CA LEU A 36 2.27 5.28 2.08
C LEU A 36 1.61 5.98 0.89
N LYS A 37 0.30 5.82 0.71
CA LYS A 37 -0.46 6.51 -0.34
C LYS A 37 -0.40 8.02 -0.17
N ASP A 38 -0.61 8.52 1.04
CA ASP A 38 -0.54 9.95 1.36
C ASP A 38 0.89 10.50 1.20
N SER A 39 1.91 9.65 1.36
CA SER A 39 3.31 9.97 1.06
C SER A 39 3.64 9.93 -0.44
N GLY A 40 2.66 9.71 -1.32
CA GLY A 40 2.84 9.69 -2.78
C GLY A 40 3.32 8.35 -3.35
N VAL A 41 3.35 7.28 -2.56
CA VAL A 41 3.78 5.95 -3.01
C VAL A 41 2.62 5.23 -3.74
N ASN A 42 2.94 4.51 -4.81
CA ASN A 42 1.95 3.69 -5.51
C ASN A 42 1.67 2.40 -4.71
N VAL A 43 0.51 2.33 -4.07
CA VAL A 43 0.13 1.24 -3.15
C VAL A 43 -1.04 0.44 -3.70
N ILE A 44 -0.92 -0.89 -3.60
CA ILE A 44 -2.00 -1.85 -3.90
C ILE A 44 -2.26 -2.70 -2.65
N VAL A 45 -3.52 -3.10 -2.43
CA VAL A 45 -3.87 -3.97 -1.30
C VAL A 45 -4.24 -5.37 -1.80
N GLY A 46 -3.45 -6.36 -1.41
CA GLY A 46 -3.70 -7.76 -1.72
C GLY A 46 -4.61 -8.40 -0.67
N LEU A 47 -5.79 -8.85 -1.09
CA LEU A 47 -6.76 -9.54 -0.23
C LEU A 47 -7.20 -10.86 -0.85
N HIS A 48 -7.59 -11.80 0.01
CA HIS A 48 -8.23 -13.02 -0.43
C HIS A 48 -9.59 -12.73 -1.09
N GLU A 49 -9.95 -13.51 -2.10
CA GLU A 49 -11.22 -13.38 -2.79
C GLU A 49 -12.39 -13.58 -1.79
N GLY A 50 -13.38 -12.69 -1.81
CA GLY A 50 -14.49 -12.72 -0.85
C GLY A 50 -14.15 -12.21 0.56
N SER A 51 -12.97 -11.63 0.78
CA SER A 51 -12.64 -11.01 2.08
C SER A 51 -13.56 -9.83 2.40
N LYS A 52 -14.08 -9.80 3.64
CA LYS A 52 -14.89 -8.69 4.16
C LYS A 52 -14.15 -7.34 4.19
N SER A 53 -12.81 -7.38 4.14
CA SER A 53 -12.00 -6.17 4.15
C SER A 53 -11.83 -5.52 2.77
N VAL A 54 -12.32 -6.16 1.70
CA VAL A 54 -12.28 -5.58 0.34
C VAL A 54 -13.06 -4.28 0.28
N GLU A 55 -14.30 -4.29 0.78
CA GLU A 55 -15.15 -3.10 0.84
C GLU A 55 -14.51 -1.99 1.68
N LYS A 56 -13.87 -2.34 2.80
CA LYS A 56 -13.16 -1.38 3.65
C LYS A 56 -11.98 -0.72 2.91
N ALA A 57 -11.20 -1.50 2.16
CA ALA A 57 -10.08 -0.97 1.39
C ALA A 57 -10.57 -0.05 0.25
N MET A 58 -11.64 -0.45 -0.45
CA MET A 58 -12.26 0.36 -1.51
C MET A 58 -12.81 1.68 -0.97
N ASN A 59 -13.51 1.65 0.18
CA ASN A 59 -14.04 2.86 0.83
C ASN A 59 -12.93 3.80 1.32
N ALA A 60 -11.74 3.27 1.62
CA ALA A 60 -10.55 4.06 1.93
C ALA A 60 -9.83 4.59 0.66
N GLY A 61 -10.43 4.40 -0.52
CA GLY A 61 -9.90 4.83 -1.81
C GLY A 61 -8.66 4.05 -2.26
N LEU A 62 -8.47 2.83 -1.76
CA LEU A 62 -7.38 1.94 -2.16
C LEU A 62 -7.87 0.92 -3.17
N GLU A 63 -7.02 0.58 -4.15
CA GLU A 63 -7.31 -0.50 -5.08
C GLU A 63 -7.21 -1.85 -4.35
N GLY A 64 -8.38 -2.44 -4.04
CA GLY A 64 -8.50 -3.76 -3.42
C GLY A 64 -8.62 -4.84 -4.48
N GLY A 65 -7.52 -5.56 -4.74
CA GLY A 65 -7.51 -6.66 -5.69
C GLY A 65 -7.73 -8.02 -5.00
N ALA A 66 -8.79 -8.72 -5.39
CA ALA A 66 -8.93 -10.16 -5.22
C ALA A 66 -7.76 -10.85 -5.95
N GLY A 67 -6.75 -11.30 -5.19
CA GLY A 67 -5.58 -11.99 -5.73
C GLY A 67 -4.79 -11.18 -6.77
N GLY A 68 -4.02 -10.17 -6.32
CA GLY A 68 -2.81 -9.70 -7.02
C GLY A 68 -2.90 -9.21 -8.48
N ARG A 69 -4.09 -8.94 -9.03
CA ARG A 69 -4.27 -8.48 -10.43
C ARG A 69 -4.37 -6.96 -10.57
N SER A 70 -3.48 -6.20 -9.93
CA SER A 70 -3.36 -4.76 -10.15
C SER A 70 -2.36 -4.38 -11.26
N SER A 71 -1.70 -5.37 -11.88
CA SER A 71 -0.73 -5.13 -12.96
C SER A 71 -1.34 -4.94 -14.35
N GLU A 72 -2.65 -5.15 -14.55
CA GLU A 72 -3.28 -5.07 -15.88
C GLU A 72 -3.93 -3.71 -16.21
N SER A 73 -4.15 -2.81 -15.25
CA SER A 73 -4.86 -1.53 -15.52
C SER A 73 -3.95 -0.33 -15.81
N ARG A 74 -2.62 -0.52 -15.83
CA ARG A 74 -1.64 0.53 -16.22
C ARG A 74 -0.59 0.02 -17.21
N ARG A 75 -1.05 -0.60 -18.29
CA ARG A 75 -0.28 -0.63 -19.56
C ARG A 75 -0.84 0.45 -20.49
N LEU A 76 -0.47 1.70 -20.25
CA LEU A 76 -0.34 2.76 -21.26
C LEU A 76 0.78 3.69 -20.79
#